data_AF-A0A1V9YQB3-F1
#
_entry.id   AF-A0A1V9YQB3-F1
#
_cell.length_a   1.000
_cell.length_b   1.000
_cell.length_c   1.000
_cell.angle_alpha   90.00
_cell.angle_beta   90.00
_cell.angle_gamma   90.00
#
_symmetry.space_group_name_H-M   'P 1'
#
loop_
_entity.id
_entity.type
_entity.pdbx_description
1 polymer ?
#
loop_
_entity_poly.entity_id
_entity_poly.type
_entity_poly.pdbx_seq_one_letter_code
_entity_poly.pdbx_strand_id
1 'polypeptide(L)'
;MACISHCGIKTTRRQLHLVYSDENVKARTEGVLEVIVAQLKEPERNSTNALLLRKALRYRNRAEQFGGEHDDEHVAARFGITWHKATTVMA
;
A
#
# COMPACT_ATOMS: atom_id res chain seq x y z
N MET A 1 28.65 -9.47 28.32
CA MET A 1 27.62 -8.44 28.06
C MET A 1 27.92 -7.82 26.71
N ALA A 2 27.17 -8.19 25.67
CA ALA A 2 27.31 -7.59 24.35
C ALA A 2 26.24 -6.51 24.20
N CYS A 3 26.69 -5.26 24.11
CA CYS A 3 25.83 -4.10 23.87
C CYS A 3 25.40 -4.15 22.40
N ILE A 4 24.16 -4.56 22.13
CA ILE A 4 23.55 -4.34 20.82
C ILE A 4 23.23 -2.85 20.78
N SER A 5 24.17 -2.07 20.23
CA SER A 5 23.89 -0.71 19.80
C SER A 5 22.70 -0.78 18.86
N HIS A 6 21.59 -0.16 19.27
CA HIS A 6 20.42 0.08 18.42
C HIS A 6 20.86 1.04 17.30
N CYS A 7 21.54 0.50 16.29
CA CYS A 7 21.63 1.13 14.99
C CYS A 7 20.21 1.05 14.43
N GLY A 8 19.42 2.08 14.71
CA GLY A 8 18.10 2.24 14.14
C GLY A 8 18.26 2.26 12.63
N ILE A 9 18.08 1.09 12.01
CA ILE A 9 17.78 1.00 10.60
C ILE A 9 16.48 1.80 10.47
N LYS A 10 16.58 3.07 10.08
CA LYS A 10 15.46 3.82 9.53
C LYS A 10 15.10 3.03 8.29
N THR A 11 14.22 2.04 8.44
CA THR A 11 13.72 1.26 7.31
C THR A 11 13.01 2.28 6.45
N THR A 12 13.66 2.74 5.38
CA THR A 12 13.06 3.63 4.40
C THR A 12 11.82 2.90 3.91
N ARG A 13 10.65 3.42 4.27
CA ARG A 13 9.37 2.79 3.98
C ARG A 13 9.31 2.57 2.48
N ARG A 14 9.29 1.31 2.03
CA ARG A 14 9.36 0.99 0.60
C ARG A 14 8.15 1.63 -0.10
N GLN A 15 8.44 2.51 -1.05
CA GLN A 15 7.48 3.13 -1.95
C GLN A 15 7.56 2.41 -3.30
N LEU A 16 6.40 2.22 -3.92
CA LEU A 16 6.25 1.66 -5.25
C LEU A 16 5.88 2.80 -6.19
N HIS A 17 6.72 3.07 -7.17
CA HIS A 17 6.42 4.06 -8.20
C HIS A 17 5.80 3.34 -9.39
N LEU A 18 4.54 3.63 -9.68
CA LEU A 18 3.83 3.06 -10.82
C LEU A 18 3.64 4.13 -11.90
N VAL A 19 3.94 3.77 -13.14
CA VAL A 19 3.74 4.64 -14.30
C VAL A 19 2.49 4.19 -15.05
N TYR A 20 1.63 5.12 -15.45
CA TYR A 20 0.43 4.83 -16.24
C TYR A 20 0.40 5.68 -17.50
N SER A 21 0.03 5.09 -18.63
CA SER A 21 -0.16 5.80 -19.90
C SER A 21 -1.56 6.38 -20.06
N ASP A 22 -2.55 5.74 -19.42
CA ASP A 22 -3.98 6.05 -19.58
C ASP A 22 -4.65 6.13 -18.20
N GLU A 23 -5.48 7.16 -18.01
CA GLU A 23 -6.23 7.37 -16.75
C GLU A 23 -7.16 6.19 -16.42
N ASN A 24 -7.71 5.51 -17.42
CA ASN A 24 -8.58 4.34 -17.22
C ASN A 24 -7.80 3.16 -16.61
N VAL A 25 -6.51 3.01 -16.95
CA VAL A 25 -5.66 1.97 -16.37
C VAL A 25 -5.37 2.27 -14.91
N LYS A 26 -5.06 3.54 -14.61
CA LYS A 26 -4.89 4.01 -13.23
C LYS A 26 -6.17 3.77 -12.42
N ALA A 27 -7.31 4.27 -12.90
CA ALA A 27 -8.61 4.15 -12.23
C ALA A 27 -9.02 2.69 -11.97
N ARG A 28 -8.81 1.80 -12.95
CA ARG A 28 -9.06 0.36 -12.76
C ARG A 28 -8.21 -0.23 -11.65
N THR A 29 -6.93 0.15 -11.60
CA THR A 29 -6.01 -0.34 -10.56
C THR A 29 -6.42 0.20 -9.19
N GLU A 30 -6.79 1.48 -9.11
CA GLU A 30 -7.30 2.09 -7.88
C GLU A 30 -8.57 1.40 -7.39
N GLY A 31 -9.51 1.05 -8.28
CA GLY A 31 -10.69 0.27 -7.91
C GLY A 31 -10.35 -1.11 -7.33
N VAL A 32 -9.30 -1.79 -7.83
CA VAL A 32 -8.81 -3.03 -7.22
C VAL A 32 -8.26 -2.78 -5.81
N LEU A 33 -7.50 -1.69 -5.61
CA LEU A 33 -6.98 -1.32 -4.29
C LEU A 33 -8.11 -1.04 -3.30
N GLU A 34 -9.20 -0.41 -3.73
CA GLU A 34 -10.38 -0.19 -2.90
C GLU A 34 -11.04 -1.50 -2.46
N VAL A 35 -11.19 -2.47 -3.37
CA VAL A 35 -11.71 -3.80 -3.04
C VAL A 35 -10.82 -4.51 -2.02
N ILE A 36 -9.50 -4.40 -2.18
CA ILE A 36 -8.53 -4.94 -1.23
C ILE A 36 -8.70 -4.27 0.16
N VAL A 37 -8.95 -2.96 0.21
CA VAL A 37 -9.23 -2.25 1.46
C VAL A 37 -10.56 -2.69 2.08
N ALA A 38 -11.60 -2.93 1.28
CA ALA A 38 -12.87 -3.45 1.78
C ALA A 38 -12.68 -4.82 2.46
N GLN A 39 -11.86 -5.69 1.87
CA GLN A 39 -11.51 -7.00 2.46
C GLN A 39 -10.77 -6.88 3.80
N LEU A 40 -10.05 -5.79 4.06
CA LEU A 40 -9.42 -5.57 5.37
C LEU A 40 -10.43 -5.33 6.48
N LYS A 41 -11.63 -4.85 6.16
CA LYS A 41 -12.72 -4.66 7.13
C LYS A 41 -13.42 -5.97 7.48
N GLU A 42 -13.25 -7.02 6.67
CA GLU A 42 -13.87 -8.32 6.95
C GLU A 42 -13.26 -8.98 8.19
N PRO A 43 -14.06 -9.70 9.00
CA PRO A 43 -13.53 -10.46 10.13
C PRO A 43 -12.51 -11.49 9.66
N GLU A 44 -11.38 -11.57 10.36
CA GLU A 44 -10.22 -12.42 10.00
C GLU A 44 -10.58 -13.91 9.84
N ARG A 45 -11.58 -14.37 10.59
CA ARG A 45 -12.10 -15.75 10.56
C ARG A 45 -12.89 -16.11 9.30
N ASN A 46 -13.22 -15.13 8.47
CA ASN A 46 -14.13 -15.31 7.33
C ASN A 46 -13.41 -15.42 5.98
N SER A 47 -12.11 -15.09 5.90
CA SER A 47 -11.41 -15.06 4.61
C SER A 47 -9.89 -15.24 4.75
N THR A 48 -9.36 -16.27 4.08
CA THR A 48 -7.90 -16.50 3.97
C THR A 48 -7.20 -15.32 3.29
N ASN A 49 -7.85 -14.69 2.30
CA ASN A 49 -7.30 -13.54 1.60
C ASN A 49 -7.14 -12.33 2.55
N ALA A 50 -8.13 -12.07 3.40
CA ALA A 50 -8.04 -11.01 4.41
C ALA A 50 -6.89 -11.26 5.39
N LEU A 51 -6.69 -12.52 5.82
CA LEU A 51 -5.58 -12.91 6.70
C LEU A 51 -4.21 -12.71 6.01
N LEU A 52 -4.07 -13.17 4.76
CA LEU A 52 -2.82 -13.01 3.99
C LEU A 52 -2.50 -11.54 3.74
N LEU A 53 -3.52 -10.74 3.43
CA LEU A 53 -3.37 -9.31 3.21
C LEU A 53 -2.90 -8.59 4.48
N ARG A 54 -3.49 -8.87 5.64
CA ARG A 54 -3.03 -8.32 6.93
C ARG A 54 -1.59 -8.71 7.25
N LYS A 55 -1.21 -9.96 6.99
CA LYS A 55 0.19 -10.41 7.11
C LYS A 55 1.13 -9.64 6.18
N ALA A 56 0.74 -9.46 4.93
CA ALA A 56 1.54 -8.69 3.95
C ALA A 56 1.71 -7.23 4.37
N LEU A 57 0.66 -6.58 4.87
CA LEU A 57 0.72 -5.22 5.39
C LEU A 57 1.61 -5.10 6.64
N ARG A 58 1.55 -6.08 7.54
CA ARG A 58 2.42 -6.14 8.72
C ARG A 58 3.90 -6.24 8.29
N TYR A 59 4.21 -7.12 7.34
CA TYR A 59 5.58 -7.28 6.83
C TYR A 59 6.11 -6.01 6.14
N ARG A 60 5.21 -5.23 5.52
CA ARG A 60 5.56 -3.95 4.89
C ARG A 60 5.58 -2.75 5.85
N ASN A 61 5.38 -2.96 7.16
CA ASN A 61 5.24 -1.88 8.16
C ASN A 61 4.14 -0.86 7.76
N ARG A 62 2.99 -1.37 7.34
CA ARG A 62 1.84 -0.55 6.89
C ARG A 62 0.54 -0.81 7.63
N ALA A 63 0.51 -1.73 8.59
CA ALA A 63 -0.71 -2.07 9.32
C ALA A 63 -1.40 -0.85 9.95
N GLU A 64 -0.64 0.12 10.46
CA GLU A 64 -1.16 1.34 11.08
C GLU A 64 -1.91 2.27 10.10
N GLN A 65 -1.60 2.23 8.80
CA GLN A 65 -2.31 3.02 7.76
C GLN A 65 -3.71 2.48 7.43
N PHE A 66 -4.11 1.40 8.08
CA PHE A 66 -5.41 0.76 7.89
C PHE A 66 -6.24 0.69 9.17
N GLY A 67 -5.76 1.30 10.26
CA GLY A 67 -6.41 1.26 11.59
C GLY A 67 -7.21 2.49 12.00
N GLY A 68 -7.21 3.58 11.21
CA GLY A 68 -7.93 4.83 11.53
C GLY A 68 -8.92 5.27 10.45
N GLU A 69 -9.75 6.26 10.79
CA GLU A 69 -10.47 7.07 9.80
C GLU A 69 -9.43 7.88 9.01
N HIS A 70 -9.39 7.65 7.71
CA HIS A 70 -8.49 8.36 6.81
C HIS A 70 -9.33 9.36 6.02
N ASP A 71 -8.99 10.64 6.21
CA ASP A 71 -9.34 11.75 5.34
C ASP A 71 -8.87 11.42 3.91
N ASP A 72 -9.68 11.73 2.90
CA ASP A 72 -9.61 11.67 1.41
C ASP A 72 -8.25 11.40 0.69
N GLU A 73 -7.34 10.66 1.32
CA GLU A 73 -6.03 10.32 0.82
C GLU A 73 -6.19 9.15 -0.14
N HIS A 74 -5.60 9.28 -1.34
CA HIS A 74 -5.74 8.30 -2.40
C HIS A 74 -5.36 6.91 -1.90
N VAL A 75 -6.24 5.92 -2.13
CA VAL A 75 -6.09 4.54 -1.65
C VAL A 75 -4.70 3.94 -1.94
N ALA A 76 -4.10 4.32 -3.05
CA ALA A 76 -2.75 3.95 -3.48
C ALA A 76 -1.65 4.33 -2.47
N ALA A 77 -1.72 5.52 -1.87
CA ALA A 77 -0.72 6.00 -0.92
C ALA A 77 -0.64 5.10 0.34
N ARG A 78 -1.77 4.53 0.76
CA ARG A 78 -1.86 3.57 1.87
C ARG A 78 -1.07 2.28 1.58
N PHE A 79 -0.99 1.87 0.32
CA PHE A 79 -0.13 0.75 -0.11
C PHE A 79 1.30 1.17 -0.44
N GLY A 80 1.55 2.47 -0.51
CA GLY A 80 2.87 3.03 -0.78
C GLY A 80 3.11 3.34 -2.21
N ILE A 81 2.03 3.42 -2.97
CA ILE A 81 2.07 3.61 -4.39
C ILE A 81 2.06 5.10 -4.65
N THR A 82 3.03 5.54 -5.43
CA THR A 82 3.09 6.87 -6.02
C THR A 82 2.91 6.72 -7.53
N TRP A 83 1.90 7.37 -8.07
CA TRP A 83 1.59 7.32 -9.49
C TRP A 83 2.36 8.37 -10.27
N HIS A 84 2.85 8.00 -11.45
CA HIS A 84 3.48 8.89 -12.42
C HIS A 84 2.78 8.74 -13.76
N LYS A 85 2.40 9.85 -14.39
CA LYS A 85 1.85 9.81 -15.75
C LYS A 85 2.98 9.61 -16.74
N ALA A 86 2.83 8.67 -17.68
CA ALA A 86 3.81 8.49 -18.75
C ALA A 86 3.82 9.77 -19.59
N THR A 87 4.95 10.47 -19.60
CA THR A 87 5.16 11.58 -20.51
C THR A 87 5.45 10.99 -21.88
N THR A 88 4.47 11.04 -22.79
CA THR A 88 4.73 10.70 -24.19
C THR A 88 5.66 11.77 -24.76
N VAL A 89 6.96 11.48 -24.81
CA VAL A 89 7.91 12.30 -25.57
C VAL A 89 7.65 11.94 -27.03
N MET A 90 6.88 12.75 -27.74
CA MET A 90 6.82 12.66 -29.20
C MET A 90 8.19 13.08 -29.75
N ALA A 91 8.88 12.13 -30.38
CA ALA A 91 10.08 12.35 -31.18
C ALA A 91 9.70 12.41 -32.67
#